data_AF-A0A936PGX5-F1
#
_entry.id   AF-A0A936PGX5-F1
#
_cell.length_a   1.000
_cell.length_b   1.000
_cell.length_c   1.000
_cell.angle_alpha   90.00
_cell.angle_beta   90.00
_cell.angle_gamma   90.00
#
_symmetry.space_group_name_H-M   'P 1'
#
loop_
_entity.id
_entity.type
_entity.pdbx_description
1 polymer ?
#
loop_
_entity_poly.entity_id
_entity_poly.type
_entity_poly.pdbx_seq_one_letter_code
_entity_poly.pdbx_strand_id
1 'polypeptide(L)'
;MWEAQLLASQNPQVQFTPLGQYSVTLMATNANGSDSEDKADYIEVIHFEYCVPEYSSGTGVGDYITLVQLGSINNATGASASPYYTYYSALSTDLNPGTEYTITLSPGTYGSGNNISVWIDYNQNGVFDAAEKLGNVDIPPTPSTGTITFTVPADATNGTTRMRVREVWANSNFDPCLIYSYGETEDYNVNILGSDKTLNLTARLEGLYSGGGNMNEANDENGPHFGAGVADQIIVELHSGADYNVIEYTIPDVNLSTGGTASLTIPQAYNGNYYITIRHRNSIETTTSSLVSFADPIIDYAFDLPARVYGGNLLLMTDGQYVIYTGDVNQDGTVDTGDGTPIDNDQFSFVSGYVITDINGDGTVDTGDGTFVDNNQFGFVGSILP
;
A
#
# COMPACT_ATOMS: atom_id res chain seq x y z
N MET A 1 -29.58 11.42 22.08
CA MET A 1 -29.39 12.79 21.58
C MET A 1 -28.04 12.78 20.90
N TRP A 2 -27.99 13.09 19.60
CA TRP A 2 -26.72 13.13 18.87
C TRP A 2 -26.05 14.46 19.21
N GLU A 3 -25.04 14.43 20.07
CA GLU A 3 -24.23 15.61 20.36
C GLU A 3 -23.22 15.79 19.23
N ALA A 4 -23.26 16.95 18.57
CA ALA A 4 -22.23 17.34 17.62
C ALA A 4 -20.93 17.61 18.39
N GLN A 5 -19.90 16.79 18.17
CA GLN A 5 -18.59 16.98 18.77
C GLN A 5 -17.76 17.94 17.91
N LEU A 6 -17.71 19.21 18.32
CA LEU A 6 -16.89 20.22 17.65
C LEU A 6 -15.45 20.15 18.18
N LEU A 7 -14.50 19.80 17.31
CA LEU A 7 -13.07 19.81 17.62
C LEU A 7 -12.36 20.84 16.75
N ALA A 8 -11.64 21.77 17.38
CA ALA A 8 -10.93 22.87 16.71
C ALA A 8 -9.42 22.60 16.53
N SER A 9 -9.01 21.33 16.58
CA SER A 9 -7.62 20.91 16.35
C SER A 9 -7.37 20.73 14.85
N GLN A 10 -6.15 21.01 14.38
CA GLN A 10 -5.71 20.69 13.02
C GLN A 10 -5.73 19.16 12.76
N ASN A 11 -5.61 18.36 13.83
CA ASN A 11 -5.71 16.90 13.81
C ASN A 11 -6.64 16.44 14.93
N PRO A 12 -7.97 16.52 14.75
CA PRO A 12 -8.92 16.15 15.79
C PRO A 12 -9.05 14.63 15.88
N GLN A 13 -8.82 14.06 17.07
CA GLN A 13 -9.14 12.66 17.34
C GLN A 13 -10.55 12.57 17.93
N VAL A 14 -11.43 11.83 17.25
CA VAL A 14 -12.82 11.58 17.66
C VAL A 14 -12.97 10.11 17.98
N GLN A 15 -13.58 9.79 19.12
CA GLN A 15 -14.03 8.44 19.42
C GLN A 15 -15.54 8.38 19.19
N PHE A 16 -15.95 7.55 18.23
CA PHE A 16 -17.36 7.40 17.90
C PHE A 16 -18.02 6.34 18.79
N THR A 17 -18.94 6.79 19.62
CA THR A 17 -19.85 5.95 20.42
C THR A 17 -21.18 6.70 20.51
N PRO A 18 -22.36 6.08 20.37
CA PRO A 18 -22.68 4.65 20.23
C PRO A 18 -22.62 4.13 18.77
N LEU A 19 -23.18 2.95 18.50
CA LEU A 19 -23.29 2.40 17.15
C LEU A 19 -24.16 3.30 16.24
N GLY A 20 -23.88 3.28 14.94
CA GLY A 20 -24.66 3.98 13.92
C GLY A 20 -23.80 4.68 12.88
N GLN A 21 -24.48 5.38 11.96
CA GLN A 21 -23.84 6.20 10.95
C GLN A 21 -23.65 7.63 11.47
N TYR A 22 -22.50 8.21 11.16
CA TYR A 22 -22.10 9.55 11.53
C TYR A 22 -21.75 10.33 10.27
N SER A 23 -22.40 11.48 10.12
CA SER A 23 -21.98 12.49 9.16
C SER A 23 -20.81 13.29 9.73
N VAL A 24 -19.82 13.57 8.88
CA VAL A 24 -18.65 14.37 9.25
C VAL A 24 -18.72 15.69 8.51
N THR A 25 -18.60 16.79 9.26
CA THR A 25 -18.43 18.13 8.70
C THR A 25 -17.02 18.61 9.03
N LEU A 26 -16.20 18.85 8.01
CA LEU A 26 -14.92 19.50 8.16
C LEU A 26 -15.09 20.99 7.89
N MET A 27 -14.72 21.86 8.83
CA MET A 27 -14.74 23.31 8.64
C MET A 27 -13.33 23.88 8.72
N ALA A 28 -12.89 24.54 7.65
CA ALA A 28 -11.63 25.28 7.61
C ALA A 28 -11.90 26.78 7.79
N THR A 29 -11.04 27.50 8.53
CA THR A 29 -11.18 28.94 8.76
C THR A 29 -9.84 29.65 8.63
N ASN A 30 -9.82 30.79 7.95
CA ASN A 30 -8.68 31.71 7.89
C ASN A 30 -9.14 33.17 8.12
N ALA A 31 -8.21 34.13 7.99
CA ALA A 31 -8.51 35.54 8.21
C ALA A 31 -9.58 36.12 7.26
N ASN A 32 -9.85 35.45 6.14
CA ASN A 32 -10.77 35.88 5.10
C ASN A 32 -12.15 35.21 5.20
N GLY A 33 -12.32 34.19 6.05
CA GLY A 33 -13.60 33.52 6.26
C GLY A 33 -13.47 32.04 6.63
N SER A 34 -14.60 31.34 6.62
CA SER A 34 -14.72 29.90 6.86
C SER A 34 -15.40 29.22 5.69
N ASP A 35 -14.99 28.00 5.40
CA ASP A 35 -15.65 27.10 4.44
C ASP A 35 -15.78 25.70 5.06
N SER A 36 -16.76 24.91 4.60
CA SER A 36 -17.03 23.59 5.15
C SER A 36 -17.36 22.55 4.09
N GLU A 37 -16.88 21.32 4.30
CA GLU A 37 -17.26 20.14 3.53
C GLU A 37 -18.05 19.17 4.41
N ASP A 38 -19.23 18.76 3.92
CA ASP A 38 -20.10 17.80 4.58
C ASP A 38 -20.01 16.44 3.87
N LYS A 39 -19.72 15.38 4.64
CA LYS A 39 -19.88 13.99 4.23
C LYS A 39 -20.99 13.36 5.04
N ALA A 40 -22.13 13.10 4.41
CA ALA A 40 -23.24 12.39 5.03
C ALA A 40 -22.87 10.90 5.21
N ASP A 41 -23.27 10.32 6.34
CA ASP A 41 -23.13 8.88 6.66
C ASP A 41 -21.71 8.33 6.40
N TYR A 42 -20.71 9.15 6.71
CA TYR A 42 -19.32 8.92 6.34
C TYR A 42 -18.62 7.88 7.21
N ILE A 43 -18.97 7.82 8.49
CA ILE A 43 -18.43 6.83 9.44
C ILE A 43 -19.56 5.93 9.88
N GLU A 44 -19.40 4.61 9.73
CA GLU A 44 -20.30 3.62 10.29
C GLU A 44 -19.64 2.91 11.46
N VAL A 45 -20.25 3.02 12.64
CA VAL A 45 -19.82 2.29 13.84
C VAL A 45 -20.76 1.12 14.05
N ILE A 46 -20.29 -0.08 13.74
CA ILE A 46 -21.04 -1.33 13.93
C ILE A 46 -20.59 -2.06 15.20
N HIS A 47 -21.49 -2.89 15.74
CA HIS A 47 -21.17 -3.77 16.87
C HIS A 47 -20.57 -5.04 16.34
N PHE A 48 -19.31 -5.27 16.69
CA PHE A 48 -18.57 -6.43 16.25
C PHE A 48 -18.72 -7.56 17.27
N GLU A 49 -19.91 -8.18 17.31
CA GLU A 49 -20.13 -9.36 18.15
C GLU A 49 -20.61 -10.54 17.31
N TYR A 50 -19.69 -11.47 17.07
CA TYR A 50 -20.03 -12.74 16.47
C TYR A 50 -20.97 -13.51 17.39
N CYS A 51 -21.96 -14.15 16.78
CA CYS A 51 -22.77 -15.14 17.47
C CYS A 51 -21.88 -16.23 18.11
N VAL A 52 -22.18 -16.64 19.34
CA VAL A 52 -21.57 -17.81 19.98
C VAL A 52 -22.51 -18.99 19.80
N PRO A 53 -22.20 -19.96 18.91
CA PRO A 53 -23.05 -21.11 18.72
C PRO A 53 -23.05 -22.01 19.96
N GLU A 54 -24.19 -22.65 20.22
CA GLU A 54 -24.32 -23.62 21.31
C GLU A 54 -24.55 -25.04 20.79
N TYR A 55 -24.17 -26.01 21.62
CA TYR A 55 -24.46 -27.42 21.41
C TYR A 55 -25.15 -28.00 22.65
N SER A 56 -26.26 -28.70 22.43
CA SER A 56 -27.01 -29.29 23.55
C SER A 56 -26.33 -30.51 24.19
N SER A 57 -25.49 -31.23 23.43
CA SER A 57 -24.69 -32.37 23.90
C SER A 57 -23.18 -32.17 23.69
N GLY A 58 -22.79 -31.46 22.63
CA GLY A 58 -21.39 -31.10 22.34
C GLY A 58 -20.51 -32.30 22.02
N THR A 59 -19.35 -32.37 22.67
CA THR A 59 -18.20 -33.20 22.27
C THR A 59 -18.14 -34.60 22.92
N GLY A 60 -19.07 -34.91 23.85
CA GLY A 60 -18.95 -36.04 24.78
C GLY A 60 -18.96 -37.44 24.17
N VAL A 61 -19.33 -37.59 22.90
CA VAL A 61 -19.34 -38.88 22.19
C VAL A 61 -18.31 -38.98 21.07
N GLY A 62 -17.52 -37.92 20.83
CA GLY A 62 -16.44 -37.94 19.84
C GLY A 62 -16.56 -36.92 18.71
N ASP A 63 -17.62 -36.11 18.67
CA ASP A 63 -17.85 -35.06 17.65
C ASP A 63 -17.16 -33.76 18.08
N TYR A 64 -15.95 -33.52 17.57
CA TYR A 64 -15.16 -32.33 17.86
C TYR A 64 -14.07 -32.14 16.78
N ILE A 65 -13.31 -31.05 16.84
CA ILE A 65 -12.21 -30.74 15.93
C ILE A 65 -10.91 -31.11 16.64
N THR A 66 -10.00 -31.79 15.95
CA THR A 66 -8.68 -32.16 16.51
C THR A 66 -7.51 -31.40 15.87
N LEU A 67 -7.72 -30.82 14.68
CA LEU A 67 -6.70 -30.04 14.00
C LEU A 67 -7.36 -28.95 13.15
N VAL A 68 -6.83 -27.74 13.28
CA VAL A 68 -7.00 -26.64 12.33
C VAL A 68 -5.63 -26.16 11.88
N GLN A 69 -5.34 -26.30 10.58
CA GLN A 69 -4.09 -25.85 9.99
C GLN A 69 -4.33 -24.98 8.76
N LEU A 70 -3.92 -23.71 8.84
CA LEU A 70 -3.99 -22.71 7.76
C LEU A 70 -2.85 -21.71 7.93
N GLY A 71 -1.91 -21.66 6.98
CA GLY A 71 -0.75 -20.77 7.04
C GLY A 71 0.03 -20.96 8.35
N SER A 72 0.13 -19.91 9.17
CA SER A 72 0.79 -19.95 10.48
C SER A 72 -0.07 -20.57 11.60
N ILE A 73 -1.38 -20.73 11.40
CA ILE A 73 -2.25 -21.46 12.33
C ILE A 73 -1.95 -22.95 12.18
N ASN A 74 -1.55 -23.58 13.28
CA ASN A 74 -1.38 -25.03 13.39
C ASN A 74 -1.80 -25.46 14.80
N ASN A 75 -3.11 -25.60 14.98
CA ASN A 75 -3.71 -25.84 16.29
C ASN A 75 -4.23 -27.27 16.40
N ALA A 76 -3.56 -28.09 17.21
CA ALA A 76 -4.00 -29.43 17.54
C ALA A 76 -4.71 -29.43 18.89
N THR A 77 -5.96 -29.86 18.91
CA THR A 77 -6.87 -29.71 20.05
C THR A 77 -7.56 -31.03 20.37
N GLY A 78 -8.28 -31.04 21.49
CA GLY A 78 -9.18 -32.13 21.86
C GLY A 78 -10.53 -31.56 22.28
N ALA A 79 -11.48 -32.43 22.58
CA ALA A 79 -12.83 -32.08 22.96
C ALA A 79 -12.91 -30.92 23.98
N SER A 80 -13.49 -29.79 23.59
CA SER A 80 -13.79 -28.68 24.48
C SER A 80 -14.96 -28.98 25.42
N ALA A 81 -15.03 -28.24 26.53
CA ALA A 81 -16.14 -28.28 27.46
C ALA A 81 -17.25 -27.29 27.05
N SER A 82 -18.46 -27.48 27.58
CA SER A 82 -19.60 -26.55 27.41
C SER A 82 -19.15 -25.08 27.61
N PRO A 83 -19.48 -24.15 26.69
CA PRO A 83 -20.47 -24.25 25.61
C PRO A 83 -20.00 -24.93 24.31
N TYR A 84 -18.86 -25.63 24.33
CA TYR A 84 -18.26 -26.31 23.17
C TYR A 84 -17.83 -25.33 22.08
N TYR A 85 -17.41 -24.16 22.54
CA TYR A 85 -16.91 -23.05 21.75
C TYR A 85 -15.61 -22.55 22.37
N THR A 86 -14.57 -22.41 21.55
CA THR A 86 -13.30 -21.80 21.96
C THR A 86 -12.85 -20.76 20.94
N TYR A 87 -12.54 -19.55 21.40
CA TYR A 87 -11.90 -18.53 20.57
C TYR A 87 -10.40 -18.45 20.89
N TYR A 88 -9.57 -18.89 19.95
CA TYR A 88 -8.11 -18.84 20.04
C TYR A 88 -7.57 -17.49 19.58
N SER A 89 -7.83 -16.44 20.36
CA SER A 89 -7.49 -15.05 19.99
C SER A 89 -6.00 -14.76 19.77
N ALA A 90 -5.12 -15.62 20.30
CA ALA A 90 -3.67 -15.50 20.16
C ALA A 90 -3.13 -16.19 18.89
N LEU A 91 -3.96 -16.93 18.16
CA LEU A 91 -3.59 -17.61 16.93
C LEU A 91 -4.13 -16.84 15.73
N SER A 92 -3.24 -16.55 14.78
CA SER A 92 -3.57 -15.86 13.55
C SER A 92 -2.70 -16.32 12.38
N THR A 93 -3.15 -16.00 11.17
CA THR A 93 -2.35 -16.10 9.95
C THR A 93 -2.69 -14.94 9.04
N ASP A 94 -1.72 -14.55 8.21
CA ASP A 94 -1.90 -13.52 7.20
C ASP A 94 -2.41 -14.14 5.89
N LEU A 95 -3.37 -13.48 5.26
CA LEU A 95 -4.00 -13.89 4.01
C LEU A 95 -4.05 -12.72 3.03
N ASN A 96 -3.73 -12.96 1.77
CA ASN A 96 -3.70 -11.95 0.71
C ASN A 96 -4.96 -12.05 -0.16
N PRO A 97 -5.68 -10.95 -0.40
CA PRO A 97 -6.74 -10.86 -1.39
C PRO A 97 -6.33 -11.44 -2.75
N GLY A 98 -7.25 -12.12 -3.43
CA GLY A 98 -7.03 -12.75 -4.73
C GLY A 98 -6.13 -14.00 -4.71
N THR A 99 -5.58 -14.38 -3.55
CA THR A 99 -4.69 -15.55 -3.43
C THR A 99 -5.45 -16.80 -2.99
N GLU A 100 -5.10 -17.95 -3.56
CA GLU A 100 -5.64 -19.25 -3.18
C GLU A 100 -4.89 -19.84 -1.98
N TYR A 101 -5.64 -20.36 -1.02
CA TYR A 101 -5.15 -21.03 0.18
C TYR A 101 -5.85 -22.38 0.36
N THR A 102 -5.26 -23.25 1.17
CA THR A 102 -5.86 -24.53 1.58
C THR A 102 -5.79 -24.67 3.08
N ILE A 103 -6.95 -24.90 3.71
CA ILE A 103 -7.05 -25.25 5.13
C ILE A 103 -7.13 -26.77 5.28
N THR A 104 -6.37 -27.32 6.23
CA THR A 104 -6.39 -28.74 6.60
C THR A 104 -7.05 -28.91 7.95
N LEU A 105 -7.94 -29.89 8.04
CA LEU A 105 -8.83 -30.14 9.18
C LEU A 105 -8.78 -31.61 9.59
N SER A 106 -8.93 -31.89 10.88
CA SER A 106 -9.15 -33.26 11.38
C SER A 106 -10.34 -33.31 12.36
N PRO A 107 -11.19 -34.34 12.28
CA PRO A 107 -12.31 -34.51 13.19
C PRO A 107 -11.89 -35.21 14.48
N GLY A 108 -12.84 -35.44 15.38
CA GLY A 108 -12.69 -36.26 16.57
C GLY A 108 -12.81 -37.76 16.28
N THR A 109 -13.29 -38.49 17.28
CA THR A 109 -13.28 -39.97 17.29
C THR A 109 -14.62 -40.60 16.93
N TYR A 110 -15.67 -39.82 16.69
CA TYR A 110 -16.99 -40.37 16.35
C TYR A 110 -16.99 -41.07 14.98
N GLY A 111 -17.74 -42.16 14.89
CA GLY A 111 -17.64 -43.18 13.84
C GLY A 111 -17.93 -42.73 12.41
N SER A 112 -18.66 -41.63 12.21
CA SER A 112 -19.10 -41.14 10.89
C SER A 112 -19.83 -39.80 11.00
N GLY A 113 -19.86 -39.04 9.91
CA GLY A 113 -20.65 -37.82 9.81
C GLY A 113 -19.99 -36.62 10.48
N ASN A 114 -18.65 -36.60 10.56
CA ASN A 114 -17.91 -35.48 11.11
C ASN A 114 -17.82 -34.39 10.04
N ASN A 115 -18.88 -33.58 9.94
CA ASN A 115 -18.99 -32.53 8.94
C ASN A 115 -18.40 -31.25 9.50
N ILE A 116 -17.32 -30.77 8.88
CA ILE A 116 -16.65 -29.52 9.28
C ILE A 116 -16.84 -28.47 8.19
N SER A 117 -17.31 -27.29 8.58
CA SER A 117 -17.40 -26.11 7.72
C SER A 117 -16.56 -24.97 8.26
N VAL A 118 -16.10 -24.13 7.33
CA VAL A 118 -15.25 -22.97 7.64
C VAL A 118 -15.84 -21.72 7.01
N TRP A 119 -15.79 -20.60 7.74
CA TRP A 119 -16.17 -19.27 7.29
C TRP A 119 -15.07 -18.26 7.61
N ILE A 120 -14.93 -17.21 6.80
CA ILE A 120 -14.14 -16.02 7.11
C ILE A 120 -14.99 -14.79 6.84
N ASP A 121 -15.16 -13.93 7.85
CA ASP A 121 -15.89 -12.65 7.74
C ASP A 121 -15.04 -11.64 6.94
N TYR A 122 -15.14 -11.66 5.62
CA TYR A 122 -14.29 -10.88 4.72
C TYR A 122 -14.67 -9.40 4.67
N ASN A 123 -15.94 -9.08 4.95
CA ASN A 123 -16.42 -7.70 4.95
C ASN A 123 -16.33 -7.04 6.34
N GLN A 124 -15.89 -7.80 7.36
CA GLN A 124 -15.74 -7.33 8.73
C GLN A 124 -17.05 -6.72 9.26
N ASN A 125 -18.18 -7.42 9.06
CA ASN A 125 -19.48 -6.98 9.55
C ASN A 125 -19.93 -7.69 10.83
N GLY A 126 -19.16 -8.67 11.34
CA GLY A 126 -19.48 -9.45 12.54
C GLY A 126 -20.48 -10.59 12.30
N VAL A 127 -20.88 -10.83 11.05
CA VAL A 127 -21.78 -11.88 10.60
C VAL A 127 -21.01 -12.81 9.66
N PHE A 128 -21.36 -14.10 9.67
CA PHE A 128 -20.82 -15.05 8.70
C PHE A 128 -21.85 -15.30 7.61
N ASP A 129 -21.73 -14.56 6.52
CA ASP A 129 -22.64 -14.61 5.39
C ASP A 129 -22.48 -15.91 4.57
N ALA A 130 -23.47 -16.22 3.74
CA ALA A 130 -23.42 -17.40 2.88
C ALA A 130 -22.26 -17.35 1.86
N ALA A 131 -21.87 -16.15 1.42
CA ALA A 131 -20.72 -15.94 0.52
C ALA A 131 -19.36 -16.12 1.21
N GLU A 132 -19.35 -16.12 2.54
CA GLU A 132 -18.14 -16.20 3.37
C GLU A 132 -17.82 -17.63 3.80
N LYS A 133 -18.71 -18.57 3.48
CA LYS A 133 -18.50 -20.01 3.71
C LYS A 133 -17.47 -20.54 2.70
N LEU A 134 -16.32 -20.98 3.20
CA LEU A 134 -15.26 -21.56 2.37
C LEU A 134 -15.63 -22.95 1.85
N GLY A 135 -16.42 -23.71 2.62
CA GLY A 135 -16.85 -25.05 2.22
C GLY A 135 -17.35 -25.93 3.37
N ASN A 136 -17.53 -27.21 3.06
CA ASN A 136 -17.83 -28.27 4.01
C ASN A 136 -17.08 -29.55 3.61
N VAL A 137 -16.62 -30.32 4.58
CA VAL A 137 -16.01 -31.63 4.37
C VAL A 137 -16.52 -32.61 5.42
N ASP A 138 -16.91 -33.82 4.99
CA ASP A 138 -17.21 -34.96 5.87
C ASP A 138 -15.96 -35.82 5.97
N ILE A 139 -15.36 -35.87 7.16
CA ILE A 139 -14.08 -36.55 7.38
C ILE A 139 -14.32 -37.83 8.20
N PRO A 140 -13.79 -39.00 7.78
CA PRO A 140 -13.85 -40.20 8.60
C PRO A 140 -13.12 -39.99 9.95
N PRO A 141 -13.37 -40.80 10.99
CA PRO A 141 -12.71 -40.64 12.30
C PRO A 141 -11.18 -40.74 12.24
N THR A 142 -10.50 -40.19 13.25
CA THR A 142 -9.04 -40.15 13.33
C THR A 142 -8.35 -41.53 13.31
N PRO A 143 -7.16 -41.68 12.66
CA PRO A 143 -6.34 -40.64 12.05
C PRO A 143 -6.74 -40.35 10.59
N SER A 144 -7.20 -39.12 10.33
CA SER A 144 -7.67 -38.67 9.02
C SER A 144 -7.57 -37.14 8.93
N THR A 145 -7.46 -36.64 7.70
CA THR A 145 -7.53 -35.21 7.41
C THR A 145 -8.47 -34.97 6.23
N GLY A 146 -9.10 -33.81 6.22
CA GLY A 146 -9.83 -33.24 5.09
C GLY A 146 -9.27 -31.86 4.76
N THR A 147 -9.51 -31.40 3.54
CA THR A 147 -9.05 -30.08 3.10
C THR A 147 -10.18 -29.28 2.45
N ILE A 148 -10.11 -27.96 2.59
CA ILE A 148 -10.94 -27.01 1.84
C ILE A 148 -9.97 -26.04 1.16
N THR A 149 -10.07 -25.92 -0.16
CA THR A 149 -9.34 -24.92 -0.95
C THR A 149 -10.26 -23.74 -1.22
N PHE A 150 -9.75 -22.52 -1.06
CA PHE A 150 -10.51 -21.29 -1.19
C PHE A 150 -9.63 -20.15 -1.71
N THR A 151 -10.26 -19.12 -2.27
CA THR A 151 -9.60 -17.88 -2.67
C THR A 151 -10.13 -16.74 -1.82
N VAL A 152 -9.25 -15.91 -1.28
CA VAL A 152 -9.65 -14.69 -0.57
C VAL A 152 -10.26 -13.71 -1.59
N PRO A 153 -11.46 -13.16 -1.39
CA PRO A 153 -12.05 -12.16 -2.28
C PRO A 153 -11.11 -10.97 -2.49
N ALA A 154 -11.02 -10.46 -3.72
CA ALA A 154 -10.13 -9.34 -4.05
C ALA A 154 -10.56 -8.02 -3.36
N ASP A 155 -11.83 -7.94 -2.97
CA ASP A 155 -12.48 -6.83 -2.26
C ASP A 155 -12.61 -7.09 -0.75
N ALA A 156 -11.93 -8.12 -0.21
CA ALA A 156 -11.91 -8.36 1.23
C ALA A 156 -11.36 -7.13 1.97
N THR A 157 -12.02 -6.77 3.08
CA THR A 157 -11.63 -5.60 3.87
C THR A 157 -10.32 -5.89 4.60
N ASN A 158 -9.35 -5.01 4.45
CA ASN A 158 -8.04 -5.14 5.11
C ASN A 158 -8.18 -5.09 6.63
N GLY A 159 -7.33 -5.83 7.34
CA GLY A 159 -7.28 -5.87 8.79
C GLY A 159 -7.60 -7.24 9.37
N THR A 160 -7.64 -7.30 10.69
CA THR A 160 -7.92 -8.54 11.42
C THR A 160 -9.42 -8.82 11.45
N THR A 161 -9.80 -10.02 11.02
CA THR A 161 -11.18 -10.53 11.08
C THR A 161 -11.23 -11.94 11.67
N ARG A 162 -12.43 -12.53 11.78
CA ARG A 162 -12.65 -13.86 12.34
C ARG A 162 -12.75 -14.93 11.26
N MET A 163 -12.04 -16.02 11.48
CA MET A 163 -12.31 -17.32 10.88
C MET A 163 -13.04 -18.20 11.88
N ARG A 164 -14.11 -18.85 11.45
CA ARG A 164 -14.85 -19.85 12.23
C ARG A 164 -14.70 -21.23 11.61
N VAL A 165 -14.29 -22.20 12.42
CA VAL A 165 -14.27 -23.63 12.07
C VAL A 165 -15.28 -24.33 12.96
N ARG A 166 -16.23 -25.03 12.36
CA ARG A 166 -17.34 -25.63 13.10
C ARG A 166 -17.61 -27.05 12.63
N GLU A 167 -17.68 -27.97 13.57
CA GLU A 167 -18.09 -29.36 13.37
C GLU A 167 -19.55 -29.54 13.82
N VAL A 168 -20.35 -30.24 13.01
CA VAL A 168 -21.72 -30.63 13.34
C VAL A 168 -21.99 -32.04 12.85
N TRP A 169 -22.37 -32.92 13.78
CA TRP A 169 -22.65 -34.32 13.46
C TRP A 169 -23.75 -34.48 12.39
N ALA A 170 -23.43 -35.29 11.37
CA ALA A 170 -24.32 -35.74 10.30
C ALA A 170 -25.10 -34.64 9.57
N ASN A 171 -24.54 -33.43 9.53
CA ASN A 171 -25.12 -32.30 8.82
C ASN A 171 -24.03 -31.58 8.01
N SER A 172 -24.13 -31.58 6.68
CA SER A 172 -23.19 -30.87 5.80
C SER A 172 -23.60 -29.42 5.51
N ASN A 173 -24.84 -29.05 5.84
CA ASN A 173 -25.38 -27.72 5.61
C ASN A 173 -26.00 -27.14 6.88
N PHE A 174 -25.14 -26.55 7.68
CA PHE A 174 -25.50 -25.89 8.93
C PHE A 174 -25.08 -24.42 8.91
N ASP A 175 -25.76 -23.67 9.77
CA ASP A 175 -25.59 -22.25 10.00
C ASP A 175 -24.43 -22.00 10.99
N PRO A 176 -23.66 -20.91 10.83
CA PRO A 176 -22.54 -20.60 11.72
C PRO A 176 -22.94 -20.19 13.14
N CYS A 177 -24.21 -19.85 13.39
CA CYS A 177 -24.73 -19.29 14.63
C CYS A 177 -25.79 -20.16 15.34
N LEU A 178 -26.54 -20.97 14.61
CA LEU A 178 -27.64 -21.76 15.21
C LEU A 178 -27.16 -22.84 16.18
N ILE A 179 -28.09 -23.31 17.00
CA ILE A 179 -27.88 -24.38 18.00
C ILE A 179 -27.96 -25.75 17.32
N TYR A 180 -27.03 -26.65 17.65
CA TYR A 180 -27.06 -28.05 17.21
C TYR A 180 -26.91 -29.03 18.39
N SER A 181 -26.95 -30.33 18.11
CA SER A 181 -26.87 -31.36 19.16
C SER A 181 -25.43 -31.69 19.52
N TYR A 182 -24.66 -32.17 18.55
CA TYR A 182 -23.30 -32.67 18.75
C TYR A 182 -22.31 -31.89 17.89
N GLY A 183 -21.14 -31.65 18.46
CA GLY A 183 -20.02 -31.00 17.79
C GLY A 183 -19.32 -29.92 18.60
N GLU A 184 -18.53 -29.12 17.90
CA GLU A 184 -17.64 -28.10 18.47
C GLU A 184 -17.46 -26.93 17.51
N THR A 185 -17.20 -25.74 18.06
CA THR A 185 -16.78 -24.56 17.31
C THR A 185 -15.44 -24.03 17.81
N GLU A 186 -14.54 -23.76 16.88
CA GLU A 186 -13.28 -23.08 17.12
C GLU A 186 -13.16 -21.82 16.25
N ASP A 187 -12.88 -20.69 16.90
CA ASP A 187 -12.71 -19.40 16.25
C ASP A 187 -11.23 -18.96 16.30
N TYR A 188 -10.76 -18.33 15.22
CA TYR A 188 -9.39 -17.86 15.05
C TYR A 188 -9.36 -16.47 14.43
N ASN A 189 -8.26 -15.73 14.62
CA ASN A 189 -8.04 -14.51 13.85
C ASN A 189 -7.42 -14.83 12.50
N VAL A 190 -7.76 -14.05 11.48
CA VAL A 190 -7.02 -13.99 10.22
C VAL A 190 -6.78 -12.52 9.90
N ASN A 191 -5.61 -12.19 9.38
CA ASN A 191 -5.29 -10.83 8.95
C ASN A 191 -5.41 -10.77 7.43
N ILE A 192 -6.42 -10.06 6.94
CA ILE A 192 -6.53 -9.75 5.53
C ILE A 192 -5.54 -8.62 5.25
N LEU A 193 -4.49 -8.96 4.51
CA LEU A 193 -3.49 -8.00 4.09
C LEU A 193 -4.03 -7.15 2.94
N GLY A 194 -3.62 -5.89 2.85
CA GLY A 194 -3.81 -5.09 1.65
C GLY A 194 -3.01 -5.63 0.47
N SER A 195 -3.37 -5.18 -0.72
CA SER A 195 -2.54 -5.41 -1.91
C SER A 195 -1.52 -4.28 -2.07
N ASP A 196 -0.35 -4.63 -2.60
CA ASP A 196 0.60 -3.63 -3.07
C ASP A 196 -0.06 -2.75 -4.13
N LYS A 197 0.37 -1.49 -4.18
CA LYS A 197 -0.21 -0.44 -5.01
C LYS A 197 0.69 -0.16 -6.20
N THR A 198 0.13 0.46 -7.22
CA THR A 198 0.89 0.97 -8.36
C THR A 198 0.94 2.49 -8.32
N LEU A 199 2.15 3.07 -8.28
CA LEU A 199 2.37 4.48 -8.50
C LEU A 199 2.87 4.69 -9.93
N ASN A 200 2.08 5.34 -10.76
CA ASN A 200 2.49 5.80 -12.08
C ASN A 200 2.97 7.24 -11.99
N LEU A 201 4.23 7.46 -12.38
CA LEU A 201 4.85 8.78 -12.39
C LEU A 201 5.08 9.27 -13.80
N THR A 202 4.92 10.57 -13.99
CA THR A 202 5.46 11.28 -15.15
C THR A 202 6.41 12.38 -14.67
N ALA A 203 7.65 12.36 -15.16
CA ALA A 203 8.66 13.38 -14.90
C ALA A 203 9.61 13.47 -16.09
N ARG A 204 10.17 14.65 -16.33
CA ARG A 204 11.13 14.89 -17.40
C ARG A 204 12.32 15.66 -16.86
N LEU A 205 13.52 15.25 -17.24
CA LEU A 205 14.77 15.81 -16.76
C LEU A 205 15.30 16.76 -17.82
N GLU A 206 15.63 18.00 -17.44
CA GLU A 206 16.09 19.03 -18.37
C GLU A 206 17.29 18.58 -19.20
N GLY A 207 18.30 17.98 -18.55
CA GLY A 207 19.53 17.55 -19.21
C GLY A 207 19.28 16.57 -20.36
N LEU A 208 18.34 15.63 -20.17
CA LEU A 208 18.03 14.61 -21.17
C LEU A 208 16.93 15.04 -22.15
N TYR A 209 16.28 16.20 -21.95
CA TYR A 209 15.09 16.56 -22.69
C TYR A 209 15.38 16.85 -24.18
N SER A 210 14.73 16.11 -25.08
CA SER A 210 14.97 16.19 -26.52
C SER A 210 13.81 16.81 -27.31
N GLY A 211 12.73 17.21 -26.63
CA GLY A 211 11.59 17.89 -27.23
C GLY A 211 10.39 16.98 -27.51
N GLY A 212 9.21 17.61 -27.65
CA GLY A 212 7.95 16.91 -27.91
C GLY A 212 7.52 15.96 -26.80
N GLY A 213 7.96 16.22 -25.56
CA GLY A 213 7.71 15.36 -24.40
C GLY A 213 8.66 14.16 -24.26
N ASN A 214 9.71 14.06 -25.08
CA ASN A 214 10.66 12.95 -25.07
C ASN A 214 12.00 13.34 -24.41
N MET A 215 12.74 12.31 -24.01
CA MET A 215 14.10 12.39 -23.48
C MET A 215 15.02 11.44 -24.24
N ASN A 216 16.31 11.77 -24.27
CA ASN A 216 17.36 10.89 -24.76
C ASN A 216 17.65 9.78 -23.73
N GLU A 217 18.20 8.66 -24.22
CA GLU A 217 18.80 7.64 -23.37
C GLU A 217 20.15 8.15 -22.88
N ALA A 218 20.40 8.05 -21.57
CA ALA A 218 21.72 8.33 -21.01
C ALA A 218 22.72 7.28 -21.51
N ASN A 219 23.83 7.75 -22.05
CA ASN A 219 24.89 6.92 -22.60
C ASN A 219 26.04 6.76 -21.61
N ASP A 220 26.79 5.69 -21.80
CA ASP A 220 28.17 5.55 -21.36
C ASP A 220 29.12 5.57 -22.58
N GLU A 221 30.40 5.25 -22.37
CA GLU A 221 31.40 5.26 -23.44
C GLU A 221 31.13 4.26 -24.59
N ASN A 222 30.16 3.36 -24.44
CA ASN A 222 29.79 2.33 -25.41
C ASN A 222 28.38 2.51 -26.00
N GLY A 223 27.62 3.54 -25.62
CA GLY A 223 26.24 3.78 -26.06
C GLY A 223 25.26 3.79 -24.88
N PRO A 224 23.96 3.48 -25.09
CA PRO A 224 22.96 3.55 -24.02
C PRO A 224 23.36 2.72 -22.81
N HIS A 225 23.38 3.37 -21.64
CA HIS A 225 23.80 2.76 -20.38
C HIS A 225 22.73 1.78 -19.84
N PHE A 226 21.46 2.13 -20.06
CA PHE A 226 20.31 1.34 -19.61
C PHE A 226 19.68 0.52 -20.74
N GLY A 227 18.67 -0.29 -20.38
CA GLY A 227 17.89 -1.05 -21.35
C GLY A 227 17.13 -0.14 -22.32
N ALA A 228 16.92 -0.60 -23.56
CA ALA A 228 16.25 0.18 -24.60
C ALA A 228 14.89 0.76 -24.13
N GLY A 229 14.68 2.06 -24.40
CA GLY A 229 13.51 2.83 -24.01
C GLY A 229 13.59 3.45 -22.61
N VAL A 230 14.69 3.26 -21.88
CA VAL A 230 14.96 3.90 -20.58
C VAL A 230 15.84 5.11 -20.79
N ALA A 231 15.34 6.28 -20.40
CA ALA A 231 16.12 7.51 -20.40
C ALA A 231 17.20 7.46 -19.32
N ASP A 232 16.77 7.20 -18.08
CA ASP A 232 17.65 7.21 -16.91
C ASP A 232 17.01 6.50 -15.71
N GLN A 233 17.71 6.51 -14.57
CA GLN A 233 17.19 6.08 -13.27
C GLN A 233 17.04 7.25 -12.30
N ILE A 234 15.90 7.29 -11.61
CA ILE A 234 15.63 8.23 -10.52
C ILE A 234 15.49 7.50 -9.18
N ILE A 235 15.56 8.24 -8.10
CA ILE A 235 15.13 7.80 -6.78
C ILE A 235 13.77 8.44 -6.49
N VAL A 236 12.82 7.65 -6.00
CA VAL A 236 11.52 8.15 -5.56
C VAL A 236 11.39 7.95 -4.06
N GLU A 237 11.04 9.00 -3.34
CA GLU A 237 10.88 9.00 -1.89
C GLU A 237 9.45 9.38 -1.50
N LEU A 238 8.89 8.67 -0.51
CA LEU A 238 7.66 9.03 0.17
C LEU A 238 8.03 9.66 1.51
N HIS A 239 7.73 10.95 1.66
CA HIS A 239 7.98 11.70 2.88
C HIS A 239 6.69 11.83 3.70
N SER A 240 6.85 11.84 5.02
CA SER A 240 5.73 11.95 5.95
C SER A 240 4.98 13.26 5.78
N GLY A 241 3.65 13.19 5.81
CA GLY A 241 2.82 14.40 5.76
C GLY A 241 2.82 15.22 7.06
N ALA A 242 3.34 14.67 8.15
CA ALA A 242 3.47 15.37 9.44
C ALA A 242 4.81 16.11 9.59
N ASP A 243 5.88 15.57 9.02
CA ASP A 243 7.23 16.16 9.00
C ASP A 243 7.93 15.71 7.72
N TYR A 244 8.12 16.65 6.79
CA TYR A 244 8.74 16.38 5.49
C TYR A 244 10.15 15.77 5.61
N ASN A 245 10.89 16.05 6.70
CA ASN A 245 12.24 15.51 6.85
C ASN A 245 12.26 14.00 7.19
N VAL A 246 11.10 13.41 7.46
CA VAL A 246 10.97 11.97 7.71
C VAL A 246 10.64 11.26 6.40
N ILE A 247 11.63 10.56 5.87
CA ILE A 247 11.44 9.65 4.73
C ILE A 247 10.84 8.34 5.26
N GLU A 248 9.64 8.01 4.81
CA GLU A 248 8.95 6.77 5.19
C GLU A 248 9.29 5.62 4.24
N TYR A 249 9.54 5.91 2.97
CA TYR A 249 9.90 4.90 1.98
C TYR A 249 10.78 5.47 0.88
N THR A 250 11.79 4.70 0.45
CA THR A 250 12.68 5.05 -0.66
C THR A 250 12.68 3.93 -1.67
N ILE A 251 12.55 4.29 -2.94
CA ILE A 251 12.59 3.39 -4.08
C ILE A 251 13.78 3.83 -4.95
N PRO A 252 14.93 3.16 -4.84
CA PRO A 252 16.07 3.45 -5.69
C PRO A 252 15.89 2.88 -7.10
N ASP A 253 16.74 3.32 -8.03
CA ASP A 253 16.93 2.72 -9.36
C ASP A 253 15.64 2.62 -10.20
N VAL A 254 14.76 3.62 -10.10
CA VAL A 254 13.50 3.66 -10.83
C VAL A 254 13.77 4.06 -12.28
N ASN A 255 13.63 3.11 -13.20
CA ASN A 255 13.75 3.38 -14.64
C ASN A 255 12.67 4.38 -15.09
N LEU A 256 13.12 5.54 -15.56
CA LEU A 256 12.30 6.55 -16.22
C LEU A 256 12.39 6.32 -17.74
N SER A 257 11.26 6.16 -18.40
CA SER A 257 11.23 5.92 -19.85
C SER A 257 11.67 7.14 -20.65
N THR A 258 12.01 6.96 -21.93
CA THR A 258 12.24 8.09 -22.87
C THR A 258 11.00 8.96 -23.09
N GLY A 259 9.80 8.50 -22.69
CA GLY A 259 8.59 9.31 -22.63
C GLY A 259 8.39 10.05 -21.30
N GLY A 260 9.31 9.89 -20.35
CA GLY A 260 9.23 10.49 -19.02
C GLY A 260 8.27 9.78 -18.08
N THR A 261 8.03 8.49 -18.25
CA THR A 261 7.09 7.73 -17.41
C THR A 261 7.76 6.61 -16.64
N ALA A 262 7.26 6.33 -15.44
CA ALA A 262 7.66 5.19 -14.61
C ALA A 262 6.42 4.56 -13.94
N SER A 263 6.47 3.25 -13.67
CA SER A 263 5.44 2.54 -12.92
C SER A 263 6.11 1.76 -11.80
N LEU A 264 5.73 2.05 -10.56
CA LEU A 264 6.39 1.58 -9.35
C LEU A 264 5.41 0.78 -8.50
N THR A 265 5.92 -0.26 -7.83
CA THR A 265 5.14 -1.01 -6.83
C THR A 265 5.37 -0.40 -5.45
N ILE A 266 4.30 -0.05 -4.76
CA ILE A 266 4.33 0.52 -3.41
C ILE A 266 3.79 -0.52 -2.45
N PRO A 267 4.54 -0.89 -1.39
CA PRO A 267 4.05 -1.86 -0.43
C PRO A 267 2.73 -1.41 0.20
N GLN A 268 1.81 -2.36 0.38
CA GLN A 268 0.50 -2.14 1.00
C GLN A 268 0.53 -1.39 2.36
N ALA A 269 1.65 -1.40 3.07
CA ALA A 269 1.81 -0.72 4.35
C ALA A 269 1.71 0.81 4.21
N TYR A 270 2.02 1.36 3.04
CA TYR A 270 1.99 2.80 2.76
C TYR A 270 0.62 3.23 2.19
N ASN A 271 -0.40 3.22 3.05
CA ASN A 271 -1.79 3.64 2.73
C ASN A 271 -2.08 5.12 3.10
N GLY A 272 -1.08 5.85 3.59
CA GLY A 272 -1.23 7.21 4.10
C GLY A 272 -1.31 8.28 3.01
N ASN A 273 -1.09 9.52 3.42
CA ASN A 273 -0.88 10.65 2.51
C ASN A 273 0.57 11.11 2.64
N TYR A 274 1.28 11.21 1.51
CA TYR A 274 2.72 11.45 1.48
C TYR A 274 3.07 12.58 0.53
N TYR A 275 4.15 13.30 0.82
CA TYR A 275 4.84 14.03 -0.23
C TYR A 275 5.64 13.04 -1.07
N ILE A 276 5.62 13.18 -2.39
CA ILE A 276 6.44 12.38 -3.30
C ILE A 276 7.59 13.25 -3.77
N THR A 277 8.81 12.76 -3.60
CA THR A 277 10.04 13.45 -4.00
C THR A 277 10.76 12.65 -5.06
N ILE A 278 11.19 13.33 -6.13
CA ILE A 278 12.08 12.79 -7.15
C ILE A 278 13.48 13.33 -6.90
N ARG A 279 14.46 12.43 -6.85
CA ARG A 279 15.88 12.74 -6.92
C ARG A 279 16.50 12.11 -8.17
N HIS A 280 17.46 12.77 -8.76
CA HIS A 280 18.21 12.29 -9.91
C HIS A 280 19.69 12.68 -9.75
N ARG A 281 20.60 11.97 -10.42
CA ARG A 281 22.05 12.06 -10.16
C ARG A 281 22.66 13.46 -10.31
N ASN A 282 22.02 14.33 -11.08
CA ASN A 282 22.50 15.66 -11.42
C ASN A 282 21.38 16.72 -11.48
N SER A 283 20.18 16.39 -10.98
CA SER A 283 19.05 17.32 -11.00
C SER A 283 18.66 17.71 -9.59
N ILE A 284 18.03 18.88 -9.47
CA ILE A 284 17.53 19.33 -8.17
C ILE A 284 16.45 18.39 -7.66
N GLU A 285 16.42 18.22 -6.35
CA GLU A 285 15.32 17.55 -5.67
C GLU A 285 13.99 18.29 -5.93
N THR A 286 12.98 17.55 -6.39
CA THR A 286 11.67 18.10 -6.71
C THR A 286 10.56 17.31 -6.03
N THR A 287 9.71 18.01 -5.29
CA THR A 287 8.66 17.43 -4.43
C THR A 287 7.27 17.88 -4.86
N THR A 288 6.28 17.03 -4.65
CA THR A 288 4.85 17.37 -4.79
C THR A 288 4.47 18.61 -3.97
N SER A 289 3.63 19.48 -4.52
CA SER A 289 3.12 20.71 -3.87
C SER A 289 2.21 20.44 -2.67
N SER A 290 1.61 19.25 -2.60
CA SER A 290 0.68 18.83 -1.57
C SER A 290 0.81 17.32 -1.33
N LEU A 291 0.25 16.84 -0.23
CA LEU A 291 0.17 15.41 0.04
C LEU A 291 -0.63 14.69 -1.05
N VAL A 292 -0.13 13.53 -1.46
CA VAL A 292 -0.76 12.61 -2.39
C VAL A 292 -1.32 11.44 -1.58
N SER A 293 -2.58 11.08 -1.83
CA SER A 293 -3.23 9.97 -1.14
C SER A 293 -2.86 8.63 -1.77
N PHE A 294 -2.49 7.67 -0.93
CA PHE A 294 -2.27 6.28 -1.31
C PHE A 294 -3.41 5.39 -0.81
N ALA A 295 -4.62 5.92 -0.64
CA ALA A 295 -5.78 5.10 -0.31
C ALA A 295 -6.14 4.15 -1.47
N ASP A 296 -6.03 4.63 -2.71
CA ASP A 296 -6.36 3.88 -3.91
C ASP A 296 -5.29 2.83 -4.28
N PRO A 297 -5.65 1.77 -5.03
CA PRO A 297 -4.70 0.77 -5.50
C PRO A 297 -3.79 1.27 -6.64
N ILE A 298 -4.23 2.31 -7.36
CA ILE A 298 -3.48 2.95 -8.44
C ILE A 298 -3.42 4.45 -8.13
N ILE A 299 -2.20 5.00 -8.12
CA ILE A 299 -1.91 6.40 -7.88
C ILE A 299 -1.23 6.92 -9.14
N ASP A 300 -1.77 7.99 -9.73
CA ASP A 300 -1.17 8.66 -10.88
C ASP A 300 -0.68 10.05 -10.45
N TYR A 301 0.59 10.36 -10.69
CA TYR A 301 1.14 11.69 -10.43
C TYR A 301 2.08 12.15 -11.54
N ALA A 302 2.02 13.44 -11.86
CA ALA A 302 2.87 14.04 -12.89
C ALA A 302 3.54 15.32 -12.39
N PHE A 303 4.86 15.35 -12.52
CA PHE A 303 5.74 16.51 -12.32
C PHE A 303 5.80 17.33 -13.62
N ASP A 304 4.64 17.71 -14.14
CA ASP A 304 4.46 18.28 -15.48
C ASP A 304 3.84 19.69 -15.46
N LEU A 305 3.56 20.22 -14.26
CA LEU A 305 2.97 21.54 -14.06
C LEU A 305 3.51 22.19 -12.77
N PRO A 306 3.80 23.50 -12.77
CA PRO A 306 4.25 24.20 -11.57
C PRO A 306 3.29 24.06 -10.39
N ALA A 307 1.98 24.06 -10.63
CA ALA A 307 0.98 23.90 -9.57
C ALA A 307 1.01 22.53 -8.88
N ARG A 308 1.72 21.54 -9.45
CA ARG A 308 1.87 20.20 -8.88
C ARG A 308 3.16 20.04 -8.09
N VAL A 309 4.14 20.91 -8.23
CA VAL A 309 5.40 20.81 -7.47
C VAL A 309 5.53 21.92 -6.44
N TYR A 310 6.20 21.65 -5.33
CA TYR A 310 6.41 22.64 -4.30
C TYR A 310 7.23 23.83 -4.86
N GLY A 311 6.81 25.05 -4.51
CA GLY A 311 7.40 26.27 -5.06
C GLY A 311 7.20 26.50 -6.57
N GLY A 312 6.53 25.61 -7.31
CA GLY A 312 6.41 25.72 -8.76
C GLY A 312 7.73 25.50 -9.52
N ASN A 313 8.66 24.78 -8.90
CA ASN A 313 10.07 24.71 -9.28
C ASN A 313 10.34 23.80 -10.50
N LEU A 314 9.79 24.15 -11.67
CA LEU A 314 10.01 23.48 -12.95
C LEU A 314 10.36 24.50 -14.03
N LEU A 315 11.15 24.06 -15.02
CA LEU A 315 11.49 24.84 -16.20
C LEU A 315 10.44 24.63 -17.30
N LEU A 316 9.97 25.71 -17.91
CA LEU A 316 9.12 25.66 -19.11
C LEU A 316 9.96 25.62 -20.37
N MET A 317 9.85 24.54 -21.14
CA MET A 317 10.49 24.38 -22.44
C MET A 317 9.71 25.09 -23.55
N THR A 318 10.38 25.35 -24.67
CA THR A 318 9.83 26.14 -25.80
C THR A 318 8.64 25.47 -26.49
N ASP A 319 8.48 24.16 -26.33
CA ASP A 319 7.35 23.37 -26.82
C ASP A 319 6.20 23.24 -25.81
N GLY A 320 6.29 23.95 -24.69
CA GLY A 320 5.24 24.00 -23.66
C GLY A 320 5.26 22.85 -22.66
N GLN A 321 6.28 22.00 -22.67
CA GLN A 321 6.47 20.99 -21.63
C GLN A 321 7.25 21.54 -20.44
N TYR A 322 6.94 21.04 -19.24
CA TYR A 322 7.72 21.33 -18.05
C TYR A 322 8.71 20.19 -17.77
N VAL A 323 9.90 20.57 -17.32
CA VAL A 323 10.99 19.65 -16.95
C VAL A 323 11.57 20.04 -15.58
N ILE A 324 12.14 19.06 -14.89
CA ILE A 324 12.90 19.24 -13.65
C ILE A 324 14.27 19.81 -14.02
N TYR A 325 14.66 20.89 -13.35
CA TYR A 325 15.94 21.54 -13.57
C TYR A 325 17.12 20.61 -13.28
N THR A 326 18.13 20.68 -14.13
CA THR A 326 19.39 19.95 -13.94
C THR A 326 20.51 20.86 -13.42
N GLY A 327 21.66 20.28 -13.11
CA GLY A 327 22.89 21.00 -12.75
C GLY A 327 23.30 20.94 -11.29
N ASP A 328 22.53 20.32 -10.41
CA ASP A 328 22.92 20.07 -9.01
C ASP A 328 23.68 18.74 -8.95
N VAL A 329 24.95 18.76 -9.37
CA VAL A 329 25.79 17.55 -9.46
C VAL A 329 26.34 17.15 -8.10
N ASN A 330 26.49 18.11 -7.18
CA ASN A 330 27.00 17.86 -5.85
C ASN A 330 25.90 17.46 -4.83
N GLN A 331 24.63 17.61 -5.23
CA GLN A 331 23.42 17.25 -4.49
C GLN A 331 23.25 18.06 -3.19
N ASP A 332 23.66 19.33 -3.17
CA ASP A 332 23.47 20.26 -2.05
C ASP A 332 22.15 21.04 -2.09
N GLY A 333 21.37 20.85 -3.15
CA GLY A 333 20.08 21.49 -3.34
C GLY A 333 20.16 22.86 -4.01
N THR A 334 21.32 23.31 -4.46
CA THR A 334 21.47 24.55 -5.24
C THR A 334 22.32 24.29 -6.48
N VAL A 335 22.04 25.02 -7.56
CA VAL A 335 22.90 25.01 -8.76
C VAL A 335 23.82 26.22 -8.68
N ASP A 336 25.08 26.01 -8.33
CA ASP A 336 26.05 27.08 -8.18
C ASP A 336 27.47 26.73 -8.67
N THR A 337 28.45 27.56 -8.32
CA THR A 337 29.86 27.35 -8.70
C THR A 337 30.46 26.04 -8.18
N GLY A 338 29.91 25.48 -7.10
CA GLY A 338 30.24 24.17 -6.55
C GLY A 338 29.90 23.04 -7.51
N ASP A 339 28.89 23.20 -8.35
CA ASP A 339 28.48 22.25 -9.38
C ASP A 339 29.27 22.38 -10.68
N GLY A 340 29.57 23.61 -11.08
CA GLY A 340 30.37 23.87 -12.29
C GLY A 340 31.81 23.36 -12.16
N THR A 341 32.40 23.44 -10.96
CA THR A 341 33.81 23.07 -10.75
C THR A 341 34.11 21.59 -11.08
N PRO A 342 33.32 20.60 -10.61
CA PRO A 342 33.46 19.21 -11.04
C PRO A 342 33.37 19.02 -12.55
N ILE A 343 32.41 19.67 -13.22
CA ILE A 343 32.20 19.56 -14.67
C ILE A 343 33.40 20.11 -15.43
N ASP A 344 33.90 21.30 -15.06
CA ASP A 344 35.09 21.91 -15.68
C ASP A 344 36.33 21.00 -15.55
N ASN A 345 36.50 20.36 -14.40
CA ASN A 345 37.63 19.45 -14.16
C ASN A 345 37.54 18.17 -15.01
N ASP A 346 36.33 17.61 -15.13
CA ASP A 346 36.06 16.40 -15.91
C ASP A 346 36.14 16.68 -17.42
N GLN A 347 35.65 17.84 -17.86
CA GLN A 347 35.80 18.35 -19.21
C GLN A 347 37.29 18.52 -19.57
N PHE A 348 38.09 19.14 -18.70
CA PHE A 348 39.54 19.28 -18.93
C PHE A 348 40.24 17.92 -19.03
N SER A 349 39.71 16.92 -18.34
CA SER A 349 40.22 15.56 -18.31
C SER A 349 39.65 14.66 -19.42
N PHE A 350 38.74 15.17 -20.25
CA PHE A 350 38.03 14.42 -21.29
C PHE A 350 37.35 13.16 -20.72
N VAL A 351 36.70 13.29 -19.56
CA VAL A 351 35.94 12.19 -18.95
C VAL A 351 34.81 11.76 -19.87
N SER A 352 34.64 10.45 -20.00
CA SER A 352 33.56 9.81 -20.74
C SER A 352 32.96 8.70 -19.89
N GLY A 353 31.72 8.35 -20.19
CA GLY A 353 30.96 7.31 -19.49
C GLY A 353 29.77 7.85 -18.73
N TYR A 354 29.08 6.95 -18.06
CA TYR A 354 27.94 7.29 -17.22
C TYR A 354 28.41 7.91 -15.90
N VAL A 355 28.58 9.23 -15.89
CA VAL A 355 29.06 10.01 -14.74
C VAL A 355 28.08 11.12 -14.36
N ILE A 356 28.15 11.59 -13.11
CA ILE A 356 27.23 12.62 -12.60
C ILE A 356 27.39 13.98 -13.31
N THR A 357 28.59 14.25 -13.82
CA THR A 357 28.96 15.47 -14.55
C THR A 357 28.58 15.45 -16.03
N ASP A 358 28.18 14.29 -16.57
CA ASP A 358 27.49 14.16 -17.85
C ASP A 358 25.99 14.44 -17.61
N ILE A 359 25.65 15.70 -17.80
CA ILE A 359 24.32 16.27 -17.56
C ILE A 359 23.37 15.91 -18.68
N ASN A 360 23.85 16.00 -19.92
CA ASN A 360 23.02 15.80 -21.10
C ASN A 360 22.86 14.31 -21.48
N GLY A 361 23.62 13.43 -20.84
CA GLY A 361 23.59 11.99 -20.99
C GLY A 361 24.17 11.50 -22.32
N ASP A 362 25.02 12.27 -22.98
CA ASP A 362 25.58 11.89 -24.29
C ASP A 362 26.78 10.94 -24.21
N GLY A 363 27.26 10.65 -22.99
CA GLY A 363 28.36 9.75 -22.69
C GLY A 363 29.72 10.44 -22.61
N THR A 364 29.76 11.78 -22.73
CA THR A 364 30.98 12.58 -22.63
C THR A 364 30.75 13.85 -21.81
N VAL A 365 31.74 14.26 -21.03
CA VAL A 365 31.69 15.54 -20.31
C VAL A 365 32.31 16.63 -21.17
N ASP A 366 31.49 17.55 -21.67
CA ASP A 366 31.93 18.65 -22.52
C ASP A 366 31.22 19.99 -22.21
N THR A 367 31.39 20.98 -23.09
CA THR A 367 30.77 22.31 -22.92
C THR A 367 29.24 22.30 -22.93
N GLY A 368 28.64 21.26 -23.52
CA GLY A 368 27.20 21.00 -23.54
C GLY A 368 26.67 20.82 -22.13
N ASP A 369 27.39 20.10 -21.27
CA ASP A 369 27.03 19.91 -19.85
C ASP A 369 27.15 21.21 -19.06
N GLY A 370 28.29 21.89 -19.20
CA GLY A 370 28.55 23.16 -18.52
C GLY A 370 27.51 24.24 -18.85
N THR A 371 26.93 24.21 -20.07
CA THR A 371 25.88 25.16 -20.48
C THR A 371 24.63 25.06 -19.61
N PHE A 372 24.25 23.86 -19.14
CA PHE A 372 23.10 23.70 -18.26
C PHE A 372 23.35 24.33 -16.89
N VAL A 373 24.51 24.06 -16.29
CA VAL A 373 24.88 24.63 -14.99
C VAL A 373 24.98 26.14 -15.07
N ASP A 374 25.64 26.69 -16.09
CA ASP A 374 25.76 28.14 -16.27
C ASP A 374 24.39 28.84 -16.35
N ASN A 375 23.46 28.26 -17.12
CA ASN A 375 22.12 28.81 -17.29
C ASN A 375 21.31 28.75 -15.98
N ASN A 376 21.36 27.62 -15.29
CA ASN A 376 20.58 27.40 -14.07
C ASN A 376 21.18 28.12 -12.85
N GLN A 377 22.51 28.23 -12.79
CA GLN A 377 23.22 29.08 -11.83
C GLN A 377 22.84 30.55 -12.03
N PHE A 378 22.81 31.04 -13.28
CA PHE A 378 22.36 32.42 -13.55
C PHE A 378 20.90 32.64 -13.13
N GLY A 379 20.07 31.60 -13.20
CA GLY A 379 18.70 31.58 -12.73
C GLY A 379 18.53 31.47 -11.20
N PHE A 380 19.61 31.29 -10.44
CA PHE A 380 19.59 30.97 -9.00
C PHE A 380 18.70 29.74 -8.69
N VAL A 381 18.78 28.73 -9.54
CA VAL A 381 18.01 27.50 -9.39
C VAL A 381 18.48 26.74 -8.14
N GLY A 382 17.52 26.26 -7.37
CA GLY A 382 17.75 25.39 -6.22
C GLY A 382 16.45 24.70 -5.82
N SER A 383 16.54 23.63 -5.03
CA SER A 383 15.38 22.91 -4.53
C SER A 383 14.53 23.80 -3.63
N ILE A 384 13.21 23.60 -3.70
CA ILE A 384 12.24 24.27 -2.83
C ILE A 384 11.37 23.16 -2.25
N LEU A 385 11.48 22.93 -0.95
CA LEU A 385 10.91 21.78 -0.25
C LEU A 385 9.91 22.24 0.83
N PRO A 386 8.93 21.39 1.21
CA PRO A 386 7.86 21.69 2.17
C PRO A 386 8.23 22.40 3.47
#